data_AF-A0A3D3PCG1-F1
#
_entry.id   AF-A0A3D3PCG1-F1
#
_cell.length_a   1.000
_cell.length_b   1.000
_cell.length_c   1.000
_cell.angle_alpha   90.00
_cell.angle_beta   90.00
_cell.angle_gamma   90.00
#
_symmetry.space_group_name_H-M   'P 1'
#
loop_
_entity.id
_entity.type
_entity.pdbx_description
1 polymer ?
#
loop_
_entity_poly.entity_id
_entity_poly.type
_entity_poly.pdbx_seq_one_letter_code
_entity_poly.pdbx_strand_id
1 'polypeptide(L)'
;MACSLFVLPHSGFAQSSKSAGGPEEPVRVLSPAIDVSVHDGRLRPAIGTENIQVLRANRTHIGMSDNFGWTYNHAPMLAYWNNKFYLEYLSTPYGEHVPPGHTLVVTSTDGRTWGMPKEVFPIYLVKPGPISGNESGIAMMHQRQGFYVAPNGRLLVLGVYGHAPAMFGAAQIGRVVREAYKDGSYGPIYFIRVNPAGKKEDINTYGLYNTSP
;
A
#
# COMPACT_ATOMS: atom_id res chain seq x y z
N MET A 1 0.87 49.89 41.44
CA MET A 1 0.00 48.92 40.73
C MET A 1 0.92 47.91 40.06
N ALA A 2 0.65 46.63 40.28
CA ALA A 2 1.60 45.53 40.09
C ALA A 2 1.98 45.29 38.63
N CYS A 3 3.28 45.05 38.46
CA CYS A 3 3.91 44.48 37.27
C CYS A 3 3.51 43.00 37.16
N SER A 4 2.91 42.59 36.04
CA SER A 4 2.66 41.18 35.75
C SER A 4 3.47 40.77 34.53
N LEU A 5 4.61 40.15 34.84
CA LEU A 5 5.48 39.39 33.97
C LEU A 5 4.73 38.11 33.52
N PHE A 6 4.45 37.97 32.23
CA PHE A 6 3.97 36.70 31.67
C PHE A 6 5.18 35.79 31.41
N VAL A 7 5.36 34.79 32.26
CA VAL A 7 6.29 33.69 32.06
C VAL A 7 5.62 32.68 31.12
N LEU A 8 6.19 32.48 29.94
CA LEU A 8 5.87 31.37 29.05
C LEU A 8 6.35 30.07 29.71
N PRO A 9 5.53 29.02 29.85
CA PRO A 9 6.05 27.72 30.21
C PRO A 9 6.79 27.17 28.98
N HIS A 10 8.12 27.14 29.05
CA HIS A 10 8.91 26.19 28.27
C HIS A 10 8.49 24.79 28.71
N SER A 11 7.53 24.20 28.00
CA SER A 11 7.35 22.76 27.99
C SER A 11 8.61 22.16 27.34
N GLY A 12 9.57 21.82 28.19
CA GLY A 12 10.75 21.09 27.78
C GLY A 12 10.33 19.84 27.02
N PHE A 13 10.84 19.70 25.80
CA PHE A 13 10.86 18.42 25.11
C PHE A 13 11.75 17.49 25.93
N ALA A 14 11.16 16.78 26.90
CA ALA A 14 11.80 15.63 27.50
C ALA A 14 11.95 14.58 26.40
N GLN A 15 13.15 14.53 25.82
CA GLN A 15 13.63 13.37 25.08
C GLN A 15 13.53 12.18 26.05
N SER A 16 12.51 11.34 25.90
CA SER A 16 12.46 10.10 26.66
C SER A 16 13.70 9.30 26.26
N SER A 17 14.67 9.16 27.16
CA SER A 17 15.77 8.23 26.99
C SER A 17 15.19 6.81 27.08
N LYS A 18 14.60 6.32 25.99
CA LYS A 18 14.25 4.90 25.89
C LYS A 18 15.57 4.14 25.87
N SER A 19 15.85 3.41 26.94
CA SER A 19 16.99 2.51 27.02
C SER A 19 16.87 1.44 25.93
N ALA A 20 18.00 1.01 25.38
CA ALA A 20 18.02 -0.17 24.53
C ALA A 20 17.42 -1.38 25.27
N GLY A 21 16.64 -2.22 24.57
CA GLY A 21 16.03 -3.43 25.14
C GLY A 21 17.06 -4.41 25.72
N GLY A 22 16.61 -5.28 26.64
CA GLY A 22 17.47 -6.18 27.41
C GLY A 22 18.01 -7.39 26.63
N PRO A 23 19.06 -8.09 27.12
CA PRO A 23 19.67 -9.29 26.52
C PRO A 23 18.72 -10.35 25.94
N GLU A 24 17.55 -10.47 26.54
CA GLU A 24 16.47 -11.39 26.19
C GLU A 24 15.71 -11.05 24.91
N GLU A 25 15.77 -9.81 24.43
CA GLU A 25 15.02 -9.41 23.24
C GLU A 25 15.69 -9.93 21.95
N PRO A 26 14.91 -10.54 21.03
CA PRO A 26 15.42 -11.18 19.81
C PRO A 26 15.94 -10.18 18.77
N VAL A 27 15.53 -8.91 18.83
CA VAL A 27 16.02 -7.82 17.98
C VAL A 27 16.12 -6.56 18.84
N ARG A 28 17.26 -5.86 18.78
CA ARG A 28 17.55 -4.69 19.62
C ARG A 28 18.25 -3.58 18.86
N VAL A 29 17.95 -2.34 19.24
CA VAL A 29 18.62 -1.14 18.75
C VAL A 29 19.48 -0.58 19.87
N LEU A 30 20.80 -0.58 19.66
CA LEU A 30 21.78 -0.12 20.64
C LEU A 30 22.26 1.32 20.40
N SER A 31 21.81 1.94 19.31
CA SER A 31 22.19 3.30 18.91
C SER A 31 21.40 4.37 19.70
N PRO A 32 21.95 5.59 19.85
CA PRO A 32 21.22 6.72 20.41
C PRO A 32 19.98 7.08 19.57
N ALA A 33 19.05 7.81 20.18
CA ALA A 33 17.84 8.32 19.51
C ALA A 33 18.17 9.30 18.38
N ILE A 34 17.28 9.37 17.38
CA ILE A 34 17.38 10.32 16.26
C ILE A 34 16.91 11.73 16.67
N ASP A 35 17.36 12.76 15.95
CA ASP A 35 16.90 14.13 16.16
C ASP A 35 15.64 14.44 15.34
N VAL A 36 14.47 14.37 15.98
CA VAL A 36 13.18 14.61 15.32
C VAL A 36 12.92 16.08 14.94
N SER A 37 13.82 17.01 15.29
CA SER A 37 13.68 18.43 14.93
C SER A 37 14.18 18.75 13.52
N VAL A 38 14.90 17.83 12.87
CA VAL A 38 15.39 17.96 11.49
C VAL A 38 14.92 16.78 10.63
N HIS A 39 14.71 17.01 9.33
CA HIS A 39 14.12 16.01 8.44
C HIS A 39 14.96 14.75 8.26
N ASP A 40 16.30 14.86 8.32
CA ASP A 40 17.22 13.74 8.14
C ASP A 40 17.59 13.03 9.45
N GLY A 41 17.04 13.48 10.59
CA GLY A 41 17.37 12.92 11.91
C GLY A 41 18.80 13.14 12.37
N ARG A 42 19.60 13.98 11.68
CA ARG A 42 21.08 14.06 11.76
C ARG A 42 21.77 12.73 11.46
N LEU A 43 21.11 11.86 10.70
CA LEU A 43 21.66 10.58 10.30
C LEU A 43 22.60 10.76 9.11
N ARG A 44 23.78 10.16 9.17
CA ARG A 44 24.67 10.09 8.02
C ARG A 44 24.14 9.02 7.06
N PRO A 45 23.85 9.34 5.79
CA PRO A 45 23.43 8.34 4.82
C PRO A 45 24.58 7.37 4.53
N ALA A 46 24.24 6.11 4.25
CA ALA A 46 25.20 5.15 3.72
C ALA A 46 25.71 5.62 2.34
N ILE A 47 26.99 5.39 2.06
CA ILE A 47 27.59 5.71 0.76
C ILE A 47 26.88 4.89 -0.33
N GLY A 48 26.47 5.56 -1.42
CA GLY A 48 25.82 4.91 -2.55
C GLY A 48 24.29 4.80 -2.45
N THR A 49 23.66 5.38 -1.42
CA THR A 49 22.19 5.45 -1.35
C THR A 49 21.62 6.33 -2.47
N GLU A 50 20.68 5.77 -3.23
CA GLU A 50 19.91 6.48 -4.25
C GLU A 50 18.44 6.59 -3.82
N ASN A 51 17.84 7.75 -4.03
CA ASN A 51 16.41 7.98 -3.81
C ASN A 51 15.74 8.16 -5.17
N ILE A 52 15.00 7.15 -5.64
CA ILE A 52 14.33 7.15 -6.94
C ILE A 52 12.83 7.35 -6.74
N GLN A 53 12.27 8.40 -7.34
CA GLN A 53 10.83 8.62 -7.36
C GLN A 53 10.18 7.79 -8.47
N VAL A 54 9.40 6.78 -8.09
CA VAL A 54 8.70 5.89 -9.06
C VAL A 54 7.38 6.50 -9.54
N LEU A 55 6.67 7.20 -8.66
CA LEU A 55 5.39 7.84 -8.95
C LEU A 55 5.38 9.26 -8.42
N ARG A 56 4.86 10.20 -9.22
CA ARG A 56 4.57 11.57 -8.80
C ARG A 56 3.10 11.88 -9.05
N ALA A 57 2.30 11.83 -7.99
CA ALA A 57 0.87 12.12 -8.08
C ALA A 57 0.60 13.49 -8.73
N ASN A 58 -0.31 13.52 -9.72
CA ASN A 58 -0.67 14.74 -10.41
C ASN A 58 -2.14 14.73 -10.85
N ARG A 59 -3.00 15.41 -10.09
CA ARG A 59 -4.44 15.50 -10.37
C ARG A 59 -4.77 16.26 -11.66
N THR A 60 -3.98 17.26 -12.01
CA THR A 60 -4.25 18.16 -13.15
C THR A 60 -3.67 17.65 -14.47
N HIS A 61 -2.60 16.84 -14.42
CA HIS A 61 -1.93 16.30 -15.59
C HIS A 61 -1.76 14.79 -15.44
N ILE A 62 -2.88 14.06 -15.48
CA ILE A 62 -2.95 12.62 -15.18
C ILE A 62 -2.06 11.77 -16.09
N GLY A 63 -1.86 12.20 -17.34
CA GLY A 63 -0.99 11.55 -18.34
C GLY A 63 0.50 11.52 -17.97
N MET A 64 0.91 12.31 -16.99
CA MET A 64 2.29 12.34 -16.48
C MET A 64 2.48 11.50 -15.20
N SER A 65 1.45 10.77 -14.76
CA SER A 65 1.48 9.99 -13.52
C SER A 65 0.98 8.56 -13.77
N ASP A 66 -0.28 8.28 -13.44
CA ASP A 66 -0.90 6.96 -13.46
C ASP A 66 -2.13 6.90 -14.37
N ASN A 67 -2.46 8.01 -15.05
CA ASN A 67 -3.71 8.23 -15.80
C ASN A 67 -4.99 8.26 -14.95
N PHE A 68 -4.89 8.26 -13.61
CA PHE A 68 -6.05 8.37 -12.72
C PHE A 68 -6.15 9.74 -12.04
N GLY A 69 -5.01 10.41 -11.81
CA GLY A 69 -4.98 11.70 -11.11
C GLY A 69 -5.22 11.60 -9.61
N TRP A 70 -5.05 10.41 -9.05
CA TRP A 70 -5.29 10.09 -7.65
C TRP A 70 -4.08 10.52 -6.82
N THR A 71 -4.36 11.15 -5.67
CA THR A 71 -3.32 11.80 -4.86
C THR A 71 -3.01 11.08 -3.57
N TYR A 72 -3.71 9.99 -3.27
CA TYR A 72 -3.36 9.10 -2.17
C TYR A 72 -2.80 7.80 -2.73
N ASN A 73 -1.53 7.52 -2.45
CA ASN A 73 -0.82 6.33 -2.90
C ASN A 73 0.00 5.80 -1.72
N HIS A 74 -0.18 4.54 -1.34
CA HIS A 74 0.43 4.02 -0.10
C HIS A 74 0.69 2.51 -0.14
N ALA A 75 1.26 2.00 0.96
CA ALA A 75 1.54 0.58 1.23
C ALA A 75 2.28 -0.16 0.10
N PRO A 76 3.51 0.26 -0.26
CA PRO A 76 4.26 -0.40 -1.32
C PRO A 76 4.67 -1.83 -0.94
N MET A 77 4.62 -2.73 -1.90
CA MET A 77 5.19 -4.08 -1.82
C MET A 77 6.18 -4.26 -2.97
N LEU A 78 7.30 -4.93 -2.72
CA LEU A 78 8.36 -5.10 -3.70
C LEU A 78 8.70 -6.58 -3.88
N ALA A 79 8.85 -7.01 -5.13
CA ALA A 79 9.40 -8.31 -5.51
C ALA A 79 10.40 -8.16 -6.65
N TYR A 80 11.30 -9.13 -6.77
CA TYR A 80 12.16 -9.30 -7.94
C TYR A 80 11.90 -10.68 -8.54
N TRP A 81 11.52 -10.72 -9.81
CA TRP A 81 11.18 -11.95 -10.50
C TRP A 81 11.46 -11.81 -11.99
N ASN A 82 11.97 -12.87 -12.61
CA ASN A 82 12.25 -12.92 -14.05
C ASN A 82 13.05 -11.69 -14.55
N ASN A 83 14.12 -11.36 -13.82
CA ASN A 83 15.02 -10.23 -14.09
C ASN A 83 14.36 -8.84 -14.09
N LYS A 84 13.35 -8.64 -13.24
CA LYS A 84 12.57 -7.41 -13.18
C LYS A 84 12.08 -7.16 -11.75
N PHE A 85 12.14 -5.91 -11.33
CA PHE A 85 11.47 -5.41 -10.14
C PHE A 85 9.99 -5.20 -10.41
N TYR A 86 9.16 -5.61 -9.45
CA TYR A 86 7.73 -5.38 -9.41
C TYR A 86 7.42 -4.59 -8.13
N LEU A 87 6.93 -3.37 -8.28
CA LEU A 87 6.50 -2.51 -7.19
C LEU A 87 4.98 -2.38 -7.25
N GLU A 88 4.30 -2.97 -6.28
CA GLU A 88 2.85 -2.84 -6.10
C GLU A 88 2.54 -1.74 -5.09
N TYR A 89 1.46 -1.00 -5.29
CA TYR A 89 0.91 -0.07 -4.30
C TYR A 89 -0.61 0.05 -4.46
N LEU A 90 -1.28 0.47 -3.38
CA LEU A 90 -2.70 0.83 -3.43
C LEU A 90 -2.87 2.33 -3.65
N SER A 91 -3.96 2.72 -4.30
CA SER A 91 -4.29 4.11 -4.55
C SER A 91 -5.78 4.38 -4.31
N THR A 92 -6.09 5.59 -3.89
CA THR A 92 -7.45 6.14 -3.77
C THR A 92 -7.45 7.61 -4.22
N PRO A 93 -8.61 8.21 -4.57
CA PRO A 93 -8.66 9.54 -5.16
C PRO A 93 -7.90 10.64 -4.39
N TYR A 94 -8.04 10.68 -3.06
CA TYR A 94 -7.44 11.74 -2.25
C TYR A 94 -7.18 11.43 -0.77
N GLY A 95 -7.70 10.34 -0.21
CA GLY A 95 -7.56 10.04 1.22
C GLY A 95 -7.58 8.56 1.53
N GLU A 96 -6.90 8.19 2.61
CA GLU A 96 -6.56 6.79 2.94
C GLU A 96 -7.75 5.83 2.93
N HIS A 97 -8.89 6.25 3.48
CA HIS A 97 -10.12 5.46 3.56
C HIS A 97 -11.27 6.08 2.76
N VAL A 98 -10.95 6.71 1.63
CA VAL A 98 -11.93 7.28 0.71
C VAL A 98 -12.08 6.38 -0.52
N PRO A 99 -13.22 5.69 -0.72
CA PRO A 99 -13.43 4.90 -1.93
C PRO A 99 -13.57 5.80 -3.18
N PRO A 100 -13.38 5.25 -4.40
CA PRO A 100 -12.94 3.89 -4.69
C PRO A 100 -11.47 3.61 -4.35
N GLY A 101 -11.10 2.34 -4.24
CA GLY A 101 -9.70 1.91 -4.11
C GLY A 101 -9.35 0.85 -5.14
N HIS A 102 -8.10 0.89 -5.62
CA HIS A 102 -7.54 -0.10 -6.53
C HIS A 102 -6.05 -0.34 -6.21
N THR A 103 -5.46 -1.32 -6.88
CA THR A 103 -4.04 -1.65 -6.76
C THR A 103 -3.37 -1.60 -8.12
N LEU A 104 -2.19 -0.98 -8.17
CA LEU A 104 -1.35 -0.91 -9.36
C LEU A 104 -0.01 -1.59 -9.14
N VAL A 105 0.61 -2.01 -10.25
CA VAL A 105 1.99 -2.47 -10.30
C VAL A 105 2.78 -1.65 -11.32
N VAL A 106 3.97 -1.22 -10.91
CA VAL A 106 5.01 -0.64 -11.76
C VAL A 106 6.17 -1.62 -11.84
N THR A 107 6.85 -1.67 -12.99
CA THR A 107 8.00 -2.57 -13.15
C THR A 107 9.23 -1.85 -13.67
N SER A 108 10.40 -2.39 -13.35
CA SER A 108 11.71 -1.87 -13.77
C SER A 108 12.70 -3.01 -13.96
N THR A 109 13.59 -2.91 -14.95
CA THR A 109 14.66 -3.89 -15.18
C THR A 109 15.98 -3.52 -14.49
N ASP A 110 16.13 -2.26 -14.06
CA ASP A 110 17.38 -1.69 -13.53
C ASP A 110 17.22 -1.03 -12.14
N GLY A 111 15.99 -0.95 -11.64
CA GLY A 111 15.62 -0.29 -10.38
C GLY A 111 15.61 1.25 -10.46
N ARG A 112 15.96 1.85 -11.61
CA ARG A 112 16.12 3.29 -11.81
C ARG A 112 15.08 3.85 -12.77
N THR A 113 14.87 3.15 -13.88
CA THR A 113 13.89 3.49 -14.89
C THR A 113 12.65 2.64 -14.68
N TRP A 114 11.52 3.28 -14.39
CA TRP A 114 10.26 2.60 -14.10
C TRP A 114 9.24 2.85 -15.21
N GLY A 115 8.47 1.81 -15.53
CA GLY A 115 7.40 1.92 -16.53
C GLY A 115 6.17 2.68 -16.03
N MET A 116 5.12 2.72 -16.84
CA MET A 116 3.83 3.25 -16.39
C MET A 116 3.15 2.29 -15.40
N PRO A 117 2.45 2.80 -14.38
CA PRO A 117 1.62 1.98 -13.52
C PRO A 117 0.55 1.22 -14.32
N LYS A 118 0.38 -0.06 -14.02
CA LYS A 118 -0.69 -0.91 -14.56
C LYS A 118 -1.65 -1.29 -13.44
N GLU A 119 -2.94 -1.07 -13.63
CA GLU A 119 -3.97 -1.53 -12.70
C GLU A 119 -4.02 -3.07 -12.72
N VAL A 120 -3.76 -3.70 -11.57
CA VAL A 120 -3.74 -5.17 -11.43
C VAL A 120 -4.97 -5.69 -10.69
N PHE A 121 -5.53 -4.89 -9.79
CA PHE A 121 -6.82 -5.17 -9.16
C PHE A 121 -7.67 -3.90 -9.24
N PRO A 122 -8.75 -3.91 -10.03
CA PRO A 122 -9.51 -2.71 -10.34
C PRO A 122 -10.46 -2.33 -9.21
N ILE A 123 -11.16 -1.20 -9.40
CA ILE A 123 -12.29 -0.81 -8.58
C ILE A 123 -13.32 -1.94 -8.54
N TYR A 124 -13.74 -2.31 -7.32
CA TYR A 124 -14.65 -3.42 -7.10
C TYR A 124 -15.99 -2.93 -6.52
N LEU A 125 -17.06 -3.19 -7.26
CA LEU A 125 -18.42 -2.83 -6.88
C LEU A 125 -19.10 -3.99 -6.15
N VAL A 126 -19.34 -3.83 -4.85
CA VAL A 126 -20.05 -4.81 -3.99
C VAL A 126 -21.54 -4.83 -4.31
N LYS A 127 -22.10 -3.68 -4.69
CA LYS A 127 -23.48 -3.56 -5.17
C LYS A 127 -23.52 -2.57 -6.35
N PRO A 128 -24.42 -2.76 -7.33
CA PRO A 128 -24.72 -1.72 -8.31
C PRO A 128 -25.22 -0.46 -7.60
N GLY A 129 -24.64 0.71 -7.90
CA GLY A 129 -25.03 1.97 -7.28
C GLY A 129 -24.10 3.14 -7.65
N PRO A 130 -24.48 4.38 -7.33
CA PRO A 130 -23.64 5.56 -7.58
C PRO A 130 -22.36 5.54 -6.74
N ILE A 131 -21.24 5.93 -7.35
CA ILE A 131 -19.88 5.88 -6.77
C ILE A 131 -19.66 6.89 -5.62
N SER A 132 -20.62 7.79 -5.38
CA SER A 132 -20.51 8.88 -4.40
C SER A 132 -21.13 8.54 -3.04
N GLY A 133 -20.35 8.66 -1.96
CA GLY A 133 -20.83 8.62 -0.56
C GLY A 133 -20.19 7.53 0.31
N ASN A 134 -20.33 7.65 1.64
CA ASN A 134 -19.77 6.71 2.64
C ASN A 134 -20.37 5.29 2.56
N GLU A 135 -21.49 5.12 1.86
CA GLU A 135 -22.21 3.85 1.69
C GLU A 135 -22.23 3.38 0.22
N SER A 136 -21.30 3.88 -0.60
CA SER A 136 -21.27 3.72 -2.08
C SER A 136 -21.31 2.29 -2.62
N GLY A 137 -21.26 1.26 -1.76
CA GLY A 137 -21.22 -0.13 -2.18
C GLY A 137 -19.93 -0.45 -2.93
N ILE A 138 -18.86 0.32 -2.70
CA ILE A 138 -17.55 0.15 -3.30
C ILE A 138 -16.59 -0.45 -2.28
N ALA A 139 -15.83 -1.46 -2.70
CA ALA A 139 -14.76 -1.99 -1.89
C ALA A 139 -13.50 -1.13 -2.00
N MET A 140 -12.72 -1.15 -0.93
CA MET A 140 -11.40 -0.55 -0.87
C MET A 140 -10.34 -1.65 -0.82
N MET A 141 -9.18 -1.37 -1.40
CA MET A 141 -8.05 -2.28 -1.35
C MET A 141 -7.16 -1.97 -0.16
N HIS A 142 -6.72 -2.99 0.56
CA HIS A 142 -5.71 -2.86 1.60
C HIS A 142 -4.96 -4.16 1.85
N GLN A 143 -3.66 -4.19 1.53
CA GLN A 143 -2.84 -5.38 1.65
C GLN A 143 -1.53 -5.12 2.40
N ARG A 144 -0.99 -6.19 3.00
CA ARG A 144 0.29 -6.21 3.74
C ARG A 144 1.28 -7.22 3.13
N GLN A 145 0.93 -7.75 1.97
CA GLN A 145 1.72 -8.68 1.17
C GLN A 145 1.10 -8.67 -0.23
N GLY A 146 1.89 -8.22 -1.19
CA GLY A 146 1.48 -8.09 -2.59
C GLY A 146 1.97 -9.20 -3.51
N PHE A 147 3.02 -9.93 -3.12
CA PHE A 147 3.66 -10.91 -4.01
C PHE A 147 3.92 -12.25 -3.35
N TYR A 148 3.94 -13.29 -4.19
CA TYR A 148 4.44 -14.62 -3.84
C TYR A 148 5.04 -15.29 -5.08
N VAL A 149 6.30 -15.71 -5.00
CA VAL A 149 6.93 -16.54 -6.03
C VAL A 149 6.71 -18.00 -5.64
N ALA A 150 5.87 -18.70 -6.42
CA ALA A 150 5.54 -20.09 -6.15
C ALA A 150 6.73 -21.02 -6.46
N PRO A 151 6.80 -22.23 -5.85
CA PRO A 151 7.89 -23.18 -6.08
C PRO A 151 8.08 -23.62 -7.54
N ASN A 152 7.02 -23.51 -8.35
CA ASN A 152 7.07 -23.77 -9.80
C ASN A 152 7.55 -22.54 -10.62
N GLY A 153 8.02 -21.49 -9.95
CA GLY A 153 8.58 -20.29 -10.57
C GLY A 153 7.55 -19.27 -11.07
N ARG A 154 6.25 -19.46 -10.81
CA ARG A 154 5.19 -18.49 -11.17
C ARG A 154 5.15 -17.33 -10.17
N LEU A 155 4.93 -16.11 -10.66
CA LEU A 155 4.70 -14.94 -9.81
C LEU A 155 3.20 -14.72 -9.61
N LEU A 156 2.76 -14.76 -8.35
CA LEU A 156 1.41 -14.38 -7.96
C LEU A 156 1.42 -12.96 -7.40
N VAL A 157 0.49 -12.14 -7.88
CA VAL A 157 0.16 -10.82 -7.33
C VAL A 157 -1.08 -10.98 -6.46
N LEU A 158 -1.10 -10.35 -5.28
CA LEU A 158 -2.12 -10.55 -4.26
C LEU A 158 -2.68 -9.21 -3.78
N GLY A 159 -3.99 -9.17 -3.58
CA GLY A 159 -4.69 -8.00 -3.05
C GLY A 159 -5.74 -8.42 -2.03
N VAL A 160 -6.33 -7.46 -1.34
CA VAL A 160 -7.47 -7.72 -0.44
C VAL A 160 -8.48 -6.61 -0.63
N TYR A 161 -9.73 -6.99 -0.89
CA TYR A 161 -10.86 -6.08 -0.89
C TYR A 161 -11.54 -6.07 0.49
N GLY A 162 -11.92 -4.89 0.96
CA GLY A 162 -12.72 -4.71 2.17
C GLY A 162 -13.84 -3.69 1.96
N HIS A 163 -14.91 -3.80 2.74
CA HIS A 163 -16.04 -2.88 2.64
C HIS A 163 -15.67 -1.50 3.18
N ALA A 164 -15.93 -0.43 2.41
CA ALA A 164 -15.87 0.91 2.97
C ALA A 164 -17.03 1.17 3.95
N PRO A 165 -16.86 1.97 5.01
CA PRO A 165 -15.60 2.60 5.46
C PRO A 165 -14.75 1.70 6.38
N ALA A 166 -15.30 0.57 6.85
CA ALA A 166 -14.63 -0.36 7.76
C ALA A 166 -13.95 -1.49 6.97
N MET A 167 -12.75 -1.23 6.44
CA MET A 167 -12.09 -2.11 5.46
C MET A 167 -11.09 -3.14 6.06
N PHE A 168 -11.02 -3.24 7.38
CA PHE A 168 -10.05 -4.08 8.09
C PHE A 168 -10.68 -5.30 8.75
N GLY A 169 -9.86 -6.33 8.99
CA GLY A 169 -10.22 -7.48 9.80
C GLY A 169 -11.47 -8.19 9.30
N ALA A 170 -12.48 -8.30 10.19
CA ALA A 170 -13.72 -9.03 9.93
C ALA A 170 -14.54 -8.46 8.76
N ALA A 171 -14.34 -7.19 8.40
CA ALA A 171 -15.10 -6.52 7.34
C ALA A 171 -14.41 -6.57 5.96
N GLN A 172 -13.28 -7.27 5.85
CA GLN A 172 -12.70 -7.63 4.56
C GLN A 172 -13.61 -8.59 3.80
N ILE A 173 -13.75 -8.39 2.49
CA ILE A 173 -14.47 -9.27 1.58
C ILE A 173 -13.66 -10.54 1.37
N GLY A 174 -12.39 -10.38 1.02
CA GLY A 174 -11.53 -11.51 0.72
C GLY A 174 -10.21 -11.11 0.09
N ARG A 175 -9.28 -12.07 0.11
CA ARG A 175 -7.99 -11.97 -0.56
C ARG A 175 -8.13 -12.44 -2.00
N VAL A 176 -7.67 -11.63 -2.93
CA VAL A 176 -7.63 -11.92 -4.36
C VAL A 176 -6.21 -12.21 -4.83
N VAL A 177 -6.10 -12.94 -5.93
CA VAL A 177 -4.86 -13.33 -6.56
C VAL A 177 -5.01 -13.27 -8.08
N ARG A 178 -3.93 -12.93 -8.78
CA ARG A 178 -3.77 -13.19 -10.21
C ARG A 178 -2.30 -13.51 -10.51
N GLU A 179 -2.06 -14.24 -11.58
CA GLU A 179 -0.68 -14.50 -12.03
C GLU A 179 -0.13 -13.32 -12.84
N ALA A 180 1.14 -12.99 -12.63
CA ALA A 180 1.92 -12.18 -13.55
C ALA A 180 2.71 -13.12 -14.49
N TYR A 181 2.50 -12.97 -15.79
CA TYR A 181 3.19 -13.77 -16.80
C TYR A 181 4.54 -13.14 -17.18
N LYS A 182 5.43 -13.97 -17.75
CA LYS A 182 6.79 -13.54 -18.15
C LYS A 182 6.78 -12.47 -19.24
N ASP A 183 5.73 -12.40 -20.05
CA ASP A 183 5.52 -11.39 -21.09
C ASP A 183 5.01 -10.04 -20.52
N GLY A 184 4.75 -9.96 -19.21
CA GLY A 184 4.26 -8.76 -18.54
C GLY A 184 2.75 -8.55 -18.64
N SER A 185 2.01 -9.55 -19.15
CA SER A 185 0.56 -9.64 -19.02
C SER A 185 0.16 -10.26 -17.68
N TYR A 186 -1.13 -10.17 -17.33
CA TYR A 186 -1.65 -10.71 -16.07
C TYR A 186 -2.86 -11.61 -16.32
N GLY A 187 -2.87 -12.78 -15.68
CA GLY A 187 -3.98 -13.73 -15.75
C GLY A 187 -5.26 -13.21 -15.09
N PRO A 188 -6.36 -13.97 -15.14
CA PRO A 188 -7.61 -13.60 -14.49
C PRO A 188 -7.47 -13.44 -12.97
N ILE A 189 -8.37 -12.65 -12.38
CA ILE A 189 -8.44 -12.42 -10.93
C ILE A 189 -9.32 -13.52 -10.32
N TYR A 190 -8.90 -14.07 -9.19
CA TYR A 190 -9.67 -15.01 -8.39
C TYR A 190 -9.59 -14.68 -6.90
N PHE A 191 -10.56 -15.11 -6.11
CA PHE A 191 -10.42 -15.15 -4.65
C PHE A 191 -9.63 -16.38 -4.21
N ILE A 192 -8.53 -16.18 -3.49
CA ILE A 192 -7.84 -17.29 -2.79
C ILE A 192 -8.50 -17.59 -1.45
N ARG A 193 -9.16 -16.59 -0.86
CA ARG A 193 -9.94 -16.72 0.36
C ARG A 193 -11.03 -15.66 0.40
N VAL A 194 -12.25 -16.08 0.68
CA VAL A 194 -13.38 -15.20 0.99
C VAL A 194 -13.57 -15.20 2.50
N ASN A 195 -13.75 -14.02 3.09
CA ASN A 195 -13.99 -13.86 4.52
C ASN A 195 -15.50 -13.87 4.82
N PRO A 196 -15.91 -14.03 6.09
CA PRO A 196 -17.33 -14.07 6.46
C PRO A 196 -18.16 -12.85 6.04
N ALA A 197 -17.53 -11.67 5.88
CA ALA A 197 -18.19 -10.47 5.39
C ALA A 197 -18.32 -10.40 3.85
N GLY A 198 -17.62 -11.27 3.11
CA GLY A 198 -17.83 -11.44 1.68
C GLY A 198 -19.14 -12.17 1.42
N LYS A 199 -19.93 -11.66 0.48
CA LYS A 199 -21.23 -12.25 0.11
C LYS A 199 -21.10 -13.14 -1.10
N LYS A 200 -22.12 -13.97 -1.37
CA LYS A 200 -22.12 -14.88 -2.51
C LYS A 200 -22.04 -14.13 -3.85
N GLU A 201 -22.66 -12.96 -3.91
CA GLU A 201 -22.62 -12.08 -5.07
C GLU A 201 -21.20 -11.57 -5.33
N ASP A 202 -20.39 -11.42 -4.29
CA ASP A 202 -19.00 -11.01 -4.44
C ASP A 202 -18.15 -12.09 -5.12
N ILE A 203 -18.41 -13.35 -4.76
CA ILE A 203 -17.74 -14.52 -5.32
C ILE A 203 -18.05 -14.67 -6.81
N ASN A 204 -19.24 -14.28 -7.25
CA ASN A 204 -19.65 -14.40 -8.65
C ASN A 204 -18.86 -13.49 -9.60
N THR A 205 -18.19 -12.46 -9.09
CA THR A 205 -17.40 -11.53 -9.91
C THR A 205 -16.08 -12.13 -10.40
N TYR A 206 -15.37 -12.88 -9.54
CA TYR A 206 -14.02 -13.39 -9.83
C TYR A 206 -13.87 -14.92 -9.65
N GLY A 207 -14.83 -15.59 -9.02
CA GLY A 207 -14.72 -17.01 -8.68
C GLY A 207 -13.65 -17.31 -7.62
N LEU A 208 -13.50 -18.59 -7.31
CA LEU A 208 -12.49 -19.09 -6.37
C LEU A 208 -11.25 -19.58 -7.14
N TYR A 209 -10.07 -19.44 -6.55
CA TYR A 209 -8.82 -19.80 -7.23
C TYR A 209 -8.72 -21.29 -7.60
N ASN A 210 -9.42 -22.17 -6.89
CA ASN A 210 -9.50 -23.59 -7.24
C ASN A 210 -10.29 -23.88 -8.53
N THR A 211 -10.93 -22.87 -9.13
CA THR A 211 -11.53 -22.95 -10.46
C THR A 211 -10.64 -22.34 -11.55
N SER A 212 -9.40 -21.95 -11.23
CA SER A 212 -8.41 -21.55 -12.23
C SER A 212 -8.08 -22.74 -13.13
N PRO A 213 -8.02 -22.55 -14.47
CA PRO A 213 -7.47 -23.54 -15.40
C PRO A 213 -6.02 -23.91 -15.09
#